data_AF-A0A8D0GBI9-F1
#
_entry.id   AF-A0A8D0GBI9-F1
#
_cell.length_a   1.000
_cell.length_b   1.000
_cell.length_c   1.000
_cell.angle_alpha   90.00
_cell.angle_beta   90.00
_cell.angle_gamma   90.00
#
_symmetry.space_group_name_H-M   'P 1'
#
loop_
_entity.id
_entity.type
_entity.pdbx_description
1 polymer ?
#
loop_
_entity_poly.entity_id
_entity_poly.type
_entity_poly.pdbx_seq_one_letter_code
_entity_poly.pdbx_strand_id
1 'polypeptide(L)'
;RFARSKRGLRLKTVDSCFQDLKDSRLVEETFTVDEVTEMLDGLQTVVHSEVESELINTLNTTQDISELEETVAALKCQFEKTLNDSTASQKSLEENLVTTKHDLLKVQDQLSMAEKELEKKFQQTAAYRNMKEILTRKNDQMKELRKRLSKYEPED
;
A
#
# COMPACT_ATOMS: atom_id res chain seq x y z
N ARG A 1 -9.15 22.21 -21.69
CA ARG A 1 -10.27 23.20 -21.79
C ARG A 1 -9.77 24.64 -21.61
N PHE A 2 -8.91 24.92 -20.62
CA PHE A 2 -8.38 26.27 -20.36
C PHE A 2 -7.54 26.85 -21.50
N ALA A 3 -6.55 26.11 -22.04
CA ALA A 3 -5.72 26.57 -23.16
C ALA A 3 -6.54 26.94 -24.41
N ARG A 4 -7.56 26.15 -24.75
CA ARG A 4 -8.49 26.44 -25.86
C ARG A 4 -9.26 27.74 -25.65
N SER A 5 -9.71 28.00 -24.42
CA SER A 5 -10.41 29.24 -24.07
C SER A 5 -9.49 30.45 -24.14
N LYS A 6 -8.24 30.31 -23.67
CA LYS A 6 -7.23 31.37 -23.69
C LYS A 6 -6.85 31.74 -25.14
N ARG A 7 -6.63 30.75 -26.01
CA ARG A 7 -6.40 30.98 -27.45
C ARG A 7 -7.57 31.72 -28.11
N GLY A 8 -8.80 31.35 -27.78
CA GLY A 8 -9.99 32.03 -28.30
C GLY A 8 -10.08 33.49 -27.87
N LEU A 9 -9.60 33.83 -26.66
CA LEU A 9 -9.53 35.21 -26.19
C LEU A 9 -8.48 36.02 -26.97
N ARG A 10 -7.29 35.46 -27.21
CA ARG A 10 -6.22 36.13 -27.96
C ARG A 10 -6.62 36.45 -29.40
N LEU A 11 -7.26 35.49 -30.07
CA LEU A 11 -7.80 35.72 -31.41
C LEU A 11 -8.82 36.87 -31.42
N LYS A 12 -9.71 36.91 -30.43
CA LYS A 12 -10.65 38.03 -30.27
C LYS A 12 -9.95 39.36 -30.01
N THR A 13 -8.88 39.39 -29.21
CA THR A 13 -8.10 40.61 -28.98
C THR A 13 -7.53 41.15 -30.28
N VAL A 14 -6.96 40.27 -31.11
CA VAL A 14 -6.46 40.64 -32.43
C VAL A 14 -7.61 41.13 -33.31
N ASP A 15 -8.68 40.35 -33.45
CA ASP A 15 -9.84 40.71 -34.27
C ASP A 15 -10.45 42.07 -33.86
N SER A 16 -10.60 42.32 -32.56
CA SER A 16 -11.07 43.60 -32.03
C SER A 16 -10.14 44.74 -32.37
N CYS A 17 -8.81 44.58 -32.24
CA CYS A 17 -7.85 45.63 -32.59
C CYS A 17 -7.94 46.03 -34.07
N PHE A 18 -8.09 45.05 -34.97
CA PHE A 18 -8.31 45.32 -36.40
C PHE A 18 -9.65 46.03 -36.65
N GLN A 19 -10.71 45.65 -35.92
CA GLN A 19 -12.01 46.25 -36.07
C GLN A 19 -12.04 47.70 -35.55
N ASP A 20 -11.45 47.93 -34.37
CA ASP A 20 -11.31 49.26 -33.77
C ASP A 20 -10.52 50.19 -34.70
N LEU A 21 -9.47 49.69 -35.36
CA LEU A 21 -8.70 50.48 -36.32
C LEU A 21 -9.56 50.86 -37.55
N LYS A 22 -10.33 49.91 -38.11
CA LYS A 22 -11.25 50.19 -39.22
C LYS A 22 -12.27 51.25 -38.85
N ASP A 23 -12.88 51.11 -37.68
CA ASP A 23 -13.98 51.97 -37.24
C ASP A 23 -13.50 53.35 -36.81
N SER A 24 -12.27 53.47 -36.30
CA SER A 24 -11.77 54.71 -35.68
C SER A 24 -10.77 55.48 -36.56
N ARG A 25 -9.92 54.79 -37.32
CA ARG A 25 -8.81 55.43 -38.07
C ARG A 25 -8.97 55.34 -39.58
N LEU A 26 -9.78 54.43 -40.09
CA LEU A 26 -9.96 54.16 -41.53
C LEU A 26 -11.21 54.86 -42.09
N VAL A 27 -11.43 56.12 -41.67
CA VAL A 27 -12.64 56.91 -41.97
C VAL A 27 -12.44 58.02 -43.00
N GLU A 28 -11.19 58.34 -43.33
CA GLU A 28 -10.84 59.40 -44.29
C GLU A 28 -10.71 58.85 -45.73
N GLU A 29 -10.95 59.71 -46.73
CA GLU A 29 -10.93 59.33 -48.15
C GLU A 29 -9.50 59.17 -48.70
N THR A 30 -8.52 59.83 -48.08
CA THR A 30 -7.10 59.79 -48.47
C THR A 30 -6.21 59.72 -47.23
N PHE A 31 -5.18 58.88 -47.27
CA PHE A 31 -4.19 58.76 -46.20
C PHE A 31 -2.78 59.03 -46.71
N THR A 32 -1.95 59.62 -45.86
CA THR A 32 -0.50 59.72 -46.10
C THR A 32 0.18 58.40 -45.79
N VAL A 33 1.38 58.21 -46.35
CA VAL A 33 2.19 57.02 -46.08
C VAL A 33 2.55 56.91 -44.59
N ASP A 34 2.83 58.03 -43.93
CA ASP A 34 3.23 58.04 -42.51
C ASP A 34 2.08 57.58 -41.60
N GLU A 35 0.85 58.02 -41.87
CA GLU A 35 -0.33 57.59 -41.11
C GLU A 35 -0.62 56.11 -41.28
N VAL A 36 -0.54 55.59 -42.51
CA VAL A 36 -0.71 54.16 -42.78
C VAL A 36 0.39 53.35 -42.11
N THR A 37 1.63 53.84 -42.12
CA THR A 37 2.77 53.18 -41.47
C THR A 37 2.55 53.09 -39.96
N GLU A 38 2.15 54.18 -39.30
CA GLU A 38 1.84 54.18 -37.86
C GLU A 38 0.70 53.19 -37.51
N MET A 39 -0.34 53.14 -38.35
CA MET A 39 -1.44 52.18 -38.18
C MET A 39 -0.97 50.73 -38.27
N LEU A 40 -0.12 50.42 -39.26
CA LEU A 40 0.44 49.08 -39.45
C LEU A 40 1.39 48.71 -38.30
N ASP A 41 2.21 49.62 -37.82
CA ASP A 41 3.13 49.40 -36.70
C ASP A 41 2.35 49.09 -35.40
N GLY A 42 1.24 49.79 -35.18
CA GLY A 42 0.32 49.51 -34.06
C GLY A 42 -0.27 48.11 -34.13
N LEU A 43 -0.80 47.71 -35.29
CA LEU A 43 -1.32 46.35 -35.52
C LEU A 43 -0.24 45.29 -35.35
N GLN A 44 0.95 45.53 -35.91
CA GLN A 44 2.08 44.63 -35.80
C GLN A 44 2.45 44.39 -34.33
N THR A 45 2.44 45.44 -33.51
CA THR A 45 2.75 45.34 -32.08
C THR A 45 1.75 44.44 -31.35
N VAL A 46 0.45 44.60 -31.59
CA VAL A 46 -0.60 43.77 -30.95
C VAL A 46 -0.50 42.33 -31.41
N VAL A 47 -0.37 42.08 -32.73
CA VAL A 47 -0.22 40.73 -33.27
C VAL A 47 1.03 40.05 -32.73
N HIS A 48 2.17 40.74 -32.72
CA HIS A 48 3.43 40.19 -32.22
C HIS A 48 3.31 39.81 -30.73
N SER A 49 2.76 40.70 -29.90
CA SER A 49 2.63 40.43 -28.47
C SER A 49 1.70 39.24 -28.17
N GLU A 50 0.57 39.12 -28.88
CA GLU A 50 -0.35 37.99 -28.71
C GLU A 50 0.25 36.66 -29.18
N VAL A 51 0.98 36.67 -30.30
CA VAL A 51 1.68 35.48 -30.84
C VAL A 51 2.79 35.04 -29.89
N GLU A 52 3.64 35.97 -29.44
CA GLU A 52 4.73 35.69 -28.50
C GLU A 52 4.18 35.10 -27.20
N SER A 53 3.09 35.68 -26.68
CA SER A 53 2.44 35.20 -25.46
C SER A 53 1.80 33.80 -25.63
N GLU A 54 1.38 33.41 -26.84
CA GLU A 54 0.93 32.03 -27.16
C GLU A 54 2.08 31.05 -27.27
N LEU A 55 3.19 31.45 -27.88
CA LEU A 55 4.40 30.63 -27.96
C LEU A 55 4.96 30.33 -26.57
N ILE A 56 5.09 31.34 -25.71
CA ILE A 56 5.57 31.16 -24.33
C ILE A 56 4.66 30.22 -23.54
N ASN A 57 3.34 30.42 -23.61
CA ASN A 57 2.40 29.54 -22.91
C ASN A 57 2.48 28.09 -23.41
N THR A 58 2.67 27.90 -24.71
CA THR A 58 2.80 26.57 -25.32
C THR A 58 4.06 25.89 -24.82
N LEU A 59 5.20 26.60 -24.83
CA LEU A 59 6.48 26.10 -24.33
C LEU A 59 6.39 25.68 -22.85
N ASN A 60 5.83 26.55 -22.00
CA ASN A 60 5.65 26.23 -20.58
C ASN A 60 4.75 25.00 -20.40
N THR A 61 3.63 24.91 -21.13
CA THR A 61 2.75 23.74 -21.05
C THR A 61 3.47 22.46 -21.49
N THR A 62 4.29 22.52 -22.54
CA THR A 62 5.07 21.35 -22.98
C THR A 62 6.13 20.93 -21.96
N GLN A 63 6.76 21.90 -21.30
CA GLN A 63 7.71 21.63 -20.23
C GLN A 63 7.01 20.98 -19.03
N ASP A 64 5.90 21.54 -18.57
CA ASP A 64 5.11 20.99 -17.46
C ASP A 64 4.66 19.55 -17.75
N ILE A 65 4.26 19.25 -19.00
CA ILE A 65 3.90 17.90 -19.43
C ILE A 65 5.12 16.96 -19.34
N SER A 66 6.28 17.40 -19.82
CA SER A 66 7.52 16.59 -19.77
C SER A 66 7.93 16.28 -18.32
N GLU A 67 7.85 17.27 -17.42
CA GLU A 67 8.14 17.08 -16.00
C GLU A 67 7.13 16.11 -15.35
N LEU A 68 5.85 16.21 -15.71
CA LEU A 68 4.83 15.28 -15.24
C LEU A 68 5.07 13.86 -15.75
N GLU A 69 5.50 13.70 -16.99
CA GLU A 69 5.86 12.40 -17.55
C GLU A 69 7.04 11.76 -16.81
N GLU A 70 8.08 12.55 -16.50
CA GLU A 70 9.24 12.08 -15.73
C GLU A 70 8.85 11.65 -14.31
N THR A 71 8.05 12.47 -13.60
CA THR A 71 7.59 12.14 -12.24
C THR A 71 6.70 10.90 -12.21
N VAL A 72 5.83 10.71 -13.21
CA VAL A 72 5.01 9.50 -13.36
C VAL A 72 5.89 8.28 -13.63
N ALA A 73 6.91 8.39 -14.48
CA ALA A 73 7.85 7.30 -14.74
C ALA A 73 8.63 6.92 -13.47
N ALA A 74 9.10 7.90 -12.71
CA ALA A 74 9.79 7.68 -11.44
C ALA A 74 8.88 7.01 -10.40
N LEU A 75 7.64 7.48 -10.24
CA LEU A 75 6.65 6.87 -9.34
C LEU A 75 6.34 5.42 -9.73
N LYS A 76 6.20 5.13 -11.03
CA LYS A 76 5.95 3.77 -11.52
C LYS A 76 7.11 2.84 -11.17
N CYS A 77 8.35 3.29 -11.39
CA CYS A 77 9.55 2.53 -11.04
C CYS A 77 9.64 2.27 -9.53
N GLN A 78 9.37 3.28 -8.71
CA GLN A 78 9.34 3.12 -7.25
C GLN A 78 8.28 2.14 -6.79
N PHE A 79 7.06 2.21 -7.34
CA PHE A 79 5.98 1.30 -7.00
C PHE A 79 6.33 -0.16 -7.32
N GLU A 80 6.89 -0.40 -8.50
CA GLU A 80 7.33 -1.74 -8.91
C GLU A 80 8.44 -2.29 -8.01
N LYS A 81 9.41 -1.44 -7.64
CA LYS A 81 10.47 -1.81 -6.70
C LYS A 81 9.89 -2.19 -5.32
N THR A 82 9.03 -1.34 -4.75
CA THR A 82 8.42 -1.61 -3.44
C THR A 82 7.56 -2.87 -3.46
N LEU A 83 6.80 -3.10 -4.53
CA LEU A 83 6.00 -4.32 -4.69
C LEU A 83 6.89 -5.57 -4.69
N ASN A 84 8.00 -5.54 -5.43
CA ASN A 84 8.94 -6.65 -5.50
C ASN A 84 9.64 -6.90 -4.15
N ASP A 85 10.11 -5.85 -3.49
CA ASP A 85 10.77 -5.94 -2.17
C ASP A 85 9.81 -6.51 -1.11
N SER A 86 8.54 -6.07 -1.12
CA SER A 86 7.50 -6.59 -0.23
C SER A 86 7.18 -8.05 -0.52
N THR A 87 7.06 -8.43 -1.80
CA THR A 87 6.79 -9.82 -2.22
C THR A 87 7.94 -10.74 -1.83
N ALA A 88 9.19 -10.32 -2.03
CA ALA A 88 10.36 -11.10 -1.63
C ALA A 88 10.42 -11.29 -0.11
N SER A 89 10.16 -10.23 0.65
CA SER A 89 10.11 -10.29 2.11
C SER A 89 8.99 -11.20 2.61
N GLN A 90 7.81 -11.13 1.99
CA GLN A 90 6.69 -12.00 2.32
C GLN A 90 7.03 -13.48 2.11
N LYS A 91 7.63 -13.83 0.96
CA LYS A 91 8.05 -15.22 0.69
C LYS A 91 9.06 -15.72 1.72
N SER A 92 10.06 -14.90 2.06
CA SER A 92 11.04 -15.26 3.08
C SER A 92 10.40 -15.49 4.46
N LEU A 93 9.43 -14.66 4.84
CA LEU A 93 8.69 -14.84 6.10
C LEU A 93 7.84 -16.11 6.09
N GLU A 94 7.18 -16.44 4.99
CA GLU A 94 6.39 -17.66 4.82
C GLU A 94 7.28 -18.92 4.92
N GLU A 95 8.44 -18.92 4.26
CA GLU A 95 9.41 -20.02 4.33
C GLU A 95 9.95 -20.24 5.76
N ASN A 96 10.30 -19.14 6.45
CA ASN A 96 10.74 -19.19 7.83
C ASN A 96 9.64 -19.70 8.78
N LEU A 97 8.40 -19.28 8.56
CA LEU A 97 7.26 -19.72 9.36
C LEU A 97 7.01 -21.23 9.20
N VAL A 98 7.07 -21.74 7.97
CA VAL A 98 6.91 -23.16 7.67
C VAL A 98 8.03 -23.97 8.34
N THR A 99 9.27 -23.52 8.22
CA THR A 99 10.44 -24.18 8.81
C THR A 99 10.32 -24.22 10.34
N THR A 100 10.04 -23.07 10.96
CA THR A 100 9.86 -22.97 12.42
C THR A 100 8.72 -23.84 12.92
N LYS A 101 7.60 -23.91 12.17
CA LYS A 101 6.48 -24.80 12.51
C LYS A 101 6.89 -26.27 12.45
N HIS A 102 7.67 -26.67 11.45
CA HIS A 102 8.14 -28.05 11.35
C HIS A 102 9.08 -28.41 12.51
N ASP A 103 10.02 -27.53 12.85
CA ASP A 103 10.93 -27.71 13.97
C ASP A 103 10.18 -27.79 15.31
N LEU A 104 9.18 -26.93 15.50
CA LEU A 104 8.32 -26.96 16.68
C LEU A 104 7.58 -28.29 16.81
N LEU A 105 6.96 -28.78 15.73
CA LEU A 105 6.26 -30.08 15.74
C LEU A 105 7.21 -31.23 16.06
N LYS A 106 8.44 -31.19 15.54
CA LYS A 106 9.47 -32.18 15.83
C LYS A 106 9.84 -32.19 17.31
N VAL A 107 10.04 -31.02 17.90
CA VAL A 107 10.33 -30.89 19.35
C VAL A 107 9.13 -31.36 20.19
N GLN A 108 7.91 -31.03 19.78
CA GLN A 108 6.70 -31.48 20.47
C GLN A 108 6.57 -33.01 20.47
N ASP A 109 6.85 -33.68 19.35
CA ASP A 109 6.83 -35.13 19.26
C ASP A 109 7.92 -35.77 20.14
N GLN A 110 9.14 -35.24 20.08
CA GLN A 110 10.24 -35.69 20.93
C GLN A 110 9.92 -35.54 22.42
N LEU A 111 9.32 -34.41 22.82
CA LEU A 111 8.90 -34.18 24.20
C LEU A 111 7.85 -35.20 24.64
N SER A 112 6.82 -35.45 23.81
CA SER A 112 5.79 -36.45 24.13
C SER A 112 6.37 -37.85 24.30
N MET A 113 7.33 -38.23 23.45
CA MET A 113 7.99 -39.53 23.54
C MET A 113 8.86 -39.62 24.80
N ALA A 114 9.61 -38.57 25.13
CA ALA A 114 10.41 -38.50 26.34
C ALA A 114 9.54 -38.56 27.62
N GLU A 115 8.41 -37.86 27.64
CA GLU A 115 7.44 -37.89 28.75
C GLU A 115 6.89 -39.31 28.97
N LYS A 116 6.48 -40.00 27.91
CA LYS A 116 6.00 -41.40 27.99
C LYS A 116 7.08 -42.35 28.48
N GLU A 117 8.31 -42.18 28.00
CA GLU A 117 9.44 -43.01 28.42
C GLU A 117 9.79 -42.78 29.89
N LEU A 118 9.80 -41.51 30.34
CA LEU A 118 10.05 -41.15 31.72
C LEU A 118 8.97 -41.71 32.65
N GLU A 119 7.70 -41.61 32.29
CA GLU A 119 6.59 -42.19 33.05
C GLU A 119 6.74 -43.71 33.17
N LYS A 120 7.06 -44.39 32.06
CA LYS A 120 7.32 -45.84 32.08
C LYS A 120 8.49 -46.20 33.00
N LYS A 121 9.60 -45.46 32.93
CA LYS A 121 10.77 -45.66 33.80
C LYS A 121 10.42 -45.40 35.27
N PHE A 122 9.66 -44.35 35.56
CA PHE A 122 9.17 -44.04 36.90
C PHE A 122 8.31 -45.17 37.48
N GLN A 123 7.35 -45.69 36.72
CA GLN A 123 6.50 -46.81 37.13
C GLN A 123 7.30 -48.09 37.39
N GLN A 124 8.43 -48.27 36.71
CA GLN A 124 9.33 -49.40 36.90
C GLN A 124 10.24 -49.26 38.12
N THR A 125 10.35 -48.08 38.75
CA THR A 125 11.18 -47.89 39.95
C THR A 125 10.72 -48.78 41.10
N ALA A 126 11.67 -49.29 41.89
CA ALA A 126 11.37 -50.12 43.05
C ALA A 126 10.51 -49.37 44.08
N ALA A 127 10.81 -48.09 44.31
CA ALA A 127 10.06 -47.24 45.22
C ALA A 127 8.58 -47.11 44.81
N TYR A 128 8.30 -46.81 43.54
CA TYR A 128 6.92 -46.69 43.05
C TYR A 128 6.18 -48.04 43.12
N ARG A 129 6.81 -49.14 42.70
CA ARG A 129 6.21 -50.48 42.77
C ARG A 129 5.87 -50.88 44.20
N ASN A 130 6.80 -50.68 45.13
CA ASN A 130 6.58 -50.97 46.55
C ASN A 130 5.42 -50.13 47.12
N MET A 131 5.39 -48.83 46.81
CA MET A 131 4.31 -47.94 47.25
C MET A 131 2.95 -48.34 46.69
N LYS A 132 2.90 -48.66 45.39
CA LYS A 132 1.67 -49.14 44.70
C LYS A 132 1.14 -50.43 45.34
N GLU A 133 2.02 -51.36 45.66
CA GLU A 133 1.65 -52.62 46.33
C GLU A 133 1.09 -52.38 47.73
N ILE A 134 1.75 -51.54 48.55
CA ILE A 134 1.26 -51.17 49.89
C ILE A 134 -0.13 -50.53 49.82
N LEU A 135 -0.33 -49.58 48.90
CA LEU A 135 -1.62 -48.92 48.71
C LEU A 135 -2.72 -49.90 48.30
N THR A 136 -2.41 -50.81 47.37
CA THR A 136 -3.37 -51.83 46.91
C THR A 136 -3.81 -52.71 48.06
N ARG A 137 -2.85 -53.25 48.83
CA ARG A 137 -3.14 -54.08 50.02
C ARG A 137 -3.98 -53.33 51.05
N LYS A 138 -3.66 -52.06 51.35
CA LYS A 138 -4.43 -51.23 52.29
C LYS A 138 -5.86 -50.97 51.80
N ASN A 139 -6.05 -50.76 50.50
CA ASN A 139 -7.38 -50.59 49.92
C ASN A 139 -8.22 -51.86 50.03
N ASP A 140 -7.62 -53.03 49.78
CA ASP A 140 -8.33 -54.31 49.91
C ASP A 140 -8.68 -54.60 51.37
N GLN A 141 -7.77 -54.29 52.30
CA GLN A 141 -8.06 -54.34 53.74
C GLN A 141 -9.22 -53.42 54.12
N MET A 142 -9.26 -52.18 53.61
CA MET A 142 -10.37 -51.26 53.85
C MET A 142 -11.70 -51.79 53.29
N LYS A 143 -11.69 -52.39 52.09
CA LYS A 143 -12.90 -53.01 51.52
C LYS A 143 -13.42 -54.14 52.40
N GLU A 144 -12.54 -55.01 52.87
CA GLU A 144 -12.92 -56.12 53.76
C GLU A 144 -13.46 -55.61 55.11
N LEU A 145 -12.82 -54.59 55.69
CA LEU A 145 -13.30 -53.97 56.92
C LEU A 145 -14.68 -53.33 56.73
N ARG A 146 -14.90 -52.58 55.64
CA ARG A 146 -16.21 -51.99 55.30
C ARG A 146 -17.27 -53.08 55.12
N LYS A 147 -16.95 -54.17 54.42
CA LYS A 147 -17.85 -55.31 54.22
C LYS A 147 -18.22 -56.00 55.54
N ARG A 148 -17.28 -56.10 56.48
CA ARG A 148 -17.55 -56.64 57.82
C ARG A 148 -18.41 -55.68 58.65
N LEU A 149 -18.11 -54.39 58.62
CA LEU A 149 -18.88 -53.36 59.33
C LEU A 149 -20.32 -53.24 58.84
N SER A 150 -20.55 -53.39 57.52
CA SER A 150 -21.88 -53.40 56.92
C SER A 150 -22.81 -54.51 57.47
N LYS A 151 -22.27 -55.57 58.11
CA LYS A 151 -23.09 -56.58 58.81
C LYS A 151 -23.67 -56.08 60.13
N TYR A 152 -23.17 -54.95 60.62
CA TYR A 152 -23.55 -54.33 61.89
C TYR A 152 -24.18 -52.95 61.69
N GLU A 153 -24.31 -52.50 60.44
CA GLU A 153 -25.07 -51.31 60.06
C GLU A 153 -26.48 -51.78 59.62
N PRO A 154 -27.57 -51.33 60.26
CA PRO A 154 -28.92 -51.60 59.75
C PRO A 154 -29.11 -50.89 58.39
N GLU A 155 -29.81 -51.54 57.45
CA GLU A 155 -30.27 -50.85 56.23
C GLU A 155 -31.27 -49.77 56.64
N ASP A 156 -30.85 -48.50 56.55
CA ASP A 156 -31.75 -47.34 56.46
C ASP A 156 -32.02 -47.01 54.98
#